data_AF-A0AAU5W5F5-F1
#
_entry.id   AF-A0AAU5W5F5-F1
#
_cell.length_a   1.000
_cell.length_b   1.000
_cell.length_c   1.000
_cell.angle_alpha   90.00
_cell.angle_beta   90.00
_cell.angle_gamma   90.00
#
_symmetry.space_group_name_H-M   'P 1'
#
loop_
_entity.id
_entity.type
_entity.pdbx_description
1 polymer ?
#
loop_
_entity_poly.entity_id
_entity_poly.type
_entity_poly.pdbx_seq_one_letter_code
_entity_poly.pdbx_strand_id
1 'polypeptide(L)'
;MIWYAALVLAVAAERLAELALALRNARWSLARGGTEAGRGHYPVMVALHTALLAACLAETWLAGRPFVPWFGWTMVAVVAAAQGLRWWCVRTLGRRWNTRVIVVPGLPLVTGGPYRWLRHPNYVAVAAEGAALPLVHGAWVTAVLFTVLNAALLTVRIRCEEGALSRLAGAEAPA
;
A
#
# COMPACT_ATOMS: atom_id res chain seq x y z
N MET A 1 17.37 17.03 8.09
CA MET A 1 16.61 17.44 6.88
C MET A 1 17.07 16.73 5.62
N ILE A 2 18.32 16.86 5.18
CA ILE A 2 18.79 16.21 3.93
C ILE A 2 18.57 14.69 3.95
N TRP A 3 18.94 14.02 5.06
CA TRP A 3 18.75 12.58 5.19
C TRP A 3 17.27 12.15 5.20
N TYR A 4 16.39 12.95 5.80
CA TYR A 4 14.96 12.66 5.83
C TYR A 4 14.33 12.86 4.45
N ALA A 5 14.74 13.90 3.73
CA ALA A 5 14.38 14.06 2.32
C ALA A 5 14.86 12.88 1.48
N ALA A 6 16.08 12.39 1.70
CA ALA A 6 16.58 11.19 1.04
C ALA A 6 15.75 9.94 1.37
N LEU A 7 15.31 9.77 2.62
CA LEU A 7 14.40 8.69 3.02
C LEU A 7 13.06 8.79 2.28
N VAL A 8 12.44 9.97 2.26
CA VAL A 8 11.16 10.18 1.56
C VAL A 8 11.32 9.95 0.05
N LEU A 9 12.43 10.39 -0.54
CA LEU A 9 12.73 10.15 -1.96
C LEU A 9 12.98 8.66 -2.24
N ALA A 10 13.61 7.93 -1.33
CA ALA A 10 13.78 6.49 -1.46
C ALA A 10 12.42 5.77 -1.45
N VAL A 11 11.52 6.15 -0.54
CA VAL A 11 10.13 5.64 -0.53
C VAL A 11 9.40 6.03 -1.83
N ALA A 12 9.58 7.26 -2.32
CA ALA A 12 8.99 7.69 -3.58
C ALA A 12 9.48 6.84 -4.77
N ALA A 13 10.79 6.57 -4.85
CA ALA A 13 11.38 5.72 -5.88
C ALA A 13 10.85 4.28 -5.80
N GLU A 14 10.70 3.74 -4.59
CA GLU A 14 10.10 2.43 -4.37
C GLU A 14 8.63 2.38 -4.83
N ARG A 15 7.84 3.42 -4.57
CA ARG A 15 6.44 3.54 -5.05
C ARG A 15 6.37 3.52 -6.58
N LEU A 16 7.34 4.14 -7.26
CA LEU A 16 7.45 4.09 -8.72
C LEU A 16 7.83 2.69 -9.23
N ALA A 17 8.78 2.02 -8.56
CA ALA A 17 9.16 0.65 -8.90
C ALA A 17 7.98 -0.33 -8.73
N GLU A 18 7.24 -0.18 -7.63
CA GLU A 18 6.00 -0.90 -7.37
C GLU A 18 4.94 -0.64 -8.45
N LEU A 19 4.75 0.62 -8.86
CA LEU A 19 3.82 0.96 -9.93
C LEU A 19 4.24 0.30 -11.26
N ALA A 20 5.52 0.34 -11.61
CA ALA A 20 6.04 -0.31 -12.82
C ALA A 20 5.82 -1.84 -12.78
N LEU A 21 6.08 -2.46 -11.64
CA LEU A 21 5.82 -3.89 -11.42
C LEU A 21 4.32 -4.21 -11.53
N ALA A 22 3.47 -3.39 -10.91
CA ALA A 22 2.02 -3.56 -10.96
C ALA A 22 1.48 -3.42 -12.38
N LEU A 23 2.00 -2.49 -13.19
CA LEU A 23 1.64 -2.35 -14.60
C LEU A 23 2.03 -3.59 -15.41
N ARG A 24 3.23 -4.15 -15.17
CA ARG A 24 3.67 -5.39 -15.80
C ARG A 24 2.79 -6.58 -15.42
N ASN A 25 2.47 -6.72 -14.13
CA ASN A 25 1.61 -7.77 -13.62
C ASN A 25 0.15 -7.60 -14.07
N ALA A 26 -0.32 -6.37 -14.25
CA ALA A 26 -1.66 -6.08 -14.77
C ALA A 26 -1.81 -6.64 -16.18
N ARG A 27 -0.83 -6.40 -17.06
CA ARG A 27 -0.82 -6.97 -18.42
C ARG A 27 -0.89 -8.50 -18.40
N TRP A 28 -0.12 -9.14 -17.52
CA TRP A 28 -0.13 -10.59 -17.36
C TRP A 28 -1.50 -11.11 -16.87
N SER A 29 -2.14 -10.39 -15.94
CA SER A 29 -3.43 -10.78 -15.35
C SER A 29 -4.58 -10.58 -16.35
N LEU A 30 -4.60 -9.45 -17.06
CA LEU A 30 -5.60 -9.16 -18.09
C LEU A 30 -5.50 -10.15 -19.27
N ALA A 31 -4.28 -10.52 -19.68
CA ALA A 31 -4.07 -11.54 -20.71
C ALA A 31 -4.59 -12.94 -20.33
N ARG A 32 -4.93 -13.17 -19.06
CA ARG A 32 -5.53 -14.41 -18.54
C ARG A 32 -7.02 -14.27 -18.24
N GLY A 33 -7.68 -13.27 -18.82
CA GLY A 33 -9.10 -13.00 -18.58
C GLY A 33 -9.37 -12.28 -17.26
N GLY A 34 -8.36 -11.64 -16.66
CA GLY A 34 -8.53 -10.88 -15.44
C GLY A 34 -9.48 -9.70 -15.62
N THR A 35 -10.39 -9.49 -14.67
CA THR A 35 -11.31 -8.36 -14.64
C THR A 35 -10.88 -7.35 -13.58
N GLU A 36 -10.77 -6.08 -13.96
CA GLU A 36 -10.43 -4.98 -13.04
C GLU A 36 -11.68 -4.53 -12.29
N ALA A 37 -11.65 -4.62 -10.96
CA ALA A 37 -12.67 -4.09 -10.06
C ALA A 37 -12.19 -2.78 -9.44
N GLY A 38 -13.12 -1.87 -9.13
CA GLY A 38 -12.81 -0.66 -8.35
C GLY A 38 -11.98 0.40 -9.06
N ARG A 39 -12.05 0.54 -10.39
CA ARG A 39 -11.30 1.57 -11.14
C ARG A 39 -11.41 2.98 -10.55
N GLY A 40 -12.58 3.34 -10.02
CA GLY A 40 -12.88 4.70 -9.52
C GLY A 40 -12.02 5.15 -8.33
N HIS A 41 -11.65 4.25 -7.41
CA HIS A 41 -10.87 4.62 -6.22
C HIS A 41 -9.35 4.63 -6.45
N TYR A 42 -8.88 4.13 -7.59
CA TYR A 42 -7.44 3.98 -7.85
C TYR A 42 -6.72 5.34 -8.02
N PRO A 43 -7.24 6.31 -8.79
CA PRO A 43 -6.64 7.65 -8.86
C PRO A 43 -6.59 8.34 -7.49
N VAL A 44 -7.62 8.17 -6.66
CA VAL A 44 -7.69 8.72 -5.29
C VAL A 44 -6.56 8.14 -4.43
N MET A 45 -6.28 6.84 -4.54
CA MET A 45 -5.17 6.20 -3.85
C MET A 45 -3.82 6.78 -4.26
N VAL A 46 -3.58 6.93 -5.57
CA VAL A 46 -2.33 7.51 -6.08
C VAL A 46 -2.18 8.93 -5.55
N ALA A 47 -3.23 9.76 -5.67
CA ALA A 47 -3.22 11.13 -5.16
C ALA A 47 -2.93 11.19 -3.65
N LEU A 48 -3.58 10.34 -2.85
CA LEU A 48 -3.38 10.29 -1.40
C LEU A 48 -1.93 9.93 -1.02
N HIS A 49 -1.32 8.95 -1.69
CA HIS A 49 0.06 8.54 -1.40
C HIS A 49 1.09 9.55 -1.92
N THR A 50 0.83 10.19 -3.07
CA THR A 50 1.66 11.30 -3.54
C THR A 50 1.57 12.49 -2.59
N ALA A 51 0.36 12.83 -2.13
CA ALA A 51 0.12 13.89 -1.16
C ALA A 51 0.81 13.61 0.17
N LEU A 52 0.81 12.36 0.65
CA LEU A 52 1.58 11.94 1.84
C LEU A 52 3.06 12.32 1.72
N LEU A 53 3.71 11.92 0.63
CA LEU A 53 5.15 12.16 0.44
C LEU A 53 5.48 13.66 0.39
N ALA A 54 4.65 14.44 -0.31
CA ALA A 54 4.80 15.88 -0.36
C ALA A 54 4.55 16.53 1.03
N ALA A 55 3.49 16.11 1.73
CA ALA A 55 3.11 16.63 3.03
C ALA A 55 4.14 16.29 4.13
N CYS A 56 4.77 15.12 4.09
CA CYS A 56 5.89 14.78 4.98
C CYS A 56 7.00 15.82 4.93
N LEU A 57 7.42 16.23 3.73
CA LEU A 57 8.45 17.25 3.54
C LEU A 57 7.94 18.64 3.89
N ALA A 58 6.74 18.98 3.42
CA ALA A 58 6.13 20.29 3.61
C ALA A 58 5.87 20.59 5.09
N GLU A 59 5.20 19.70 5.83
CA GLU A 59 4.93 19.90 7.25
C GLU A 59 6.21 19.97 8.07
N THR A 60 7.15 19.06 7.81
CA THR A 60 8.43 19.04 8.55
C THR A 60 9.20 20.35 8.35
N TRP A 61 9.23 20.87 7.11
CA TRP A 61 9.95 22.10 6.79
C TRP A 61 9.20 23.35 7.28
N LEU A 62 7.91 23.48 6.95
CA LEU A 62 7.10 24.67 7.26
C LEU A 62 6.82 24.82 8.76
N ALA A 63 6.55 23.72 9.46
CA ALA A 63 6.25 23.74 10.90
C ALA A 63 7.50 23.50 11.77
N GLY A 64 8.70 23.44 11.17
CA GLY A 64 9.97 23.26 11.88
C GLY A 64 9.99 22.02 12.78
N ARG A 65 9.42 20.90 12.31
CA ARG A 65 9.19 19.73 13.17
C ARG A 65 10.53 19.10 13.60
N PRO A 66 10.77 18.92 14.92
CA PRO A 66 12.05 18.46 15.41
C PRO A 66 12.26 16.97 15.18
N PHE A 67 13.51 16.57 14.94
CA PHE A 67 13.89 15.17 15.02
C PHE A 67 14.20 14.79 16.46
N VAL A 68 13.38 13.93 17.05
CA VAL A 68 13.62 13.36 18.38
C VAL A 68 14.23 11.97 18.21
N PRO A 69 15.53 11.74 18.51
CA PRO A 69 16.25 10.56 18.04
C PRO A 69 15.61 9.21 18.39
N TRP A 70 15.24 8.98 19.65
CA TRP A 70 14.66 7.69 20.08
C TRP A 70 13.34 7.41 19.36
N PHE A 71 12.49 8.42 19.22
CA PHE A 71 11.19 8.28 18.57
C PHE A 71 11.34 8.17 17.05
N GLY A 72 12.14 9.06 16.45
CA GLY A 72 12.37 9.10 15.01
C GLY A 72 13.03 7.82 14.49
N TRP A 73 14.03 7.28 15.17
CA TRP A 73 14.64 6.00 14.80
C TRP A 73 13.69 4.82 14.98
N THR A 74 12.82 4.86 15.99
CA THR A 74 11.75 3.86 16.14
C THR A 74 10.81 3.90 14.94
N MET A 75 10.39 5.10 14.51
CA MET A 75 9.54 5.25 13.33
C MET A 75 10.24 4.81 12.04
N VAL A 76 11.55 5.08 11.89
CA VAL A 76 12.34 4.55 10.76
C VAL A 76 12.35 3.02 10.76
N ALA A 77 12.50 2.38 11.93
CA ALA A 77 12.43 0.92 12.05
C ALA A 77 11.04 0.39 11.65
N VAL A 78 9.96 1.09 12.01
CA VAL A 78 8.59 0.74 11.58
C VAL A 78 8.43 0.88 10.07
N VAL A 79 8.95 1.95 9.45
CA VAL A 79 8.96 2.11 7.99
C VAL A 79 9.72 0.95 7.33
N ALA A 80 10.91 0.62 7.82
CA ALA A 80 11.71 -0.49 7.28
C ALA A 80 10.98 -1.84 7.41
N ALA A 81 10.34 -2.10 8.55
CA ALA A 81 9.54 -3.31 8.77
C ALA A 81 8.31 -3.36 7.82
N ALA A 82 7.66 -2.22 7.59
CA ALA A 82 6.55 -2.10 6.64
C ALA A 82 7.00 -2.45 5.21
N GLN A 83 8.18 -1.96 4.78
CA GLN A 83 8.72 -2.32 3.46
C GLN A 83 9.10 -3.80 3.38
N GLY A 84 9.70 -4.34 4.44
CA GLY A 84 9.99 -5.77 4.53
C GLY A 84 8.73 -6.64 4.36
N LEU A 85 7.65 -6.28 5.06
CA LEU A 85 6.36 -6.95 4.93
C LEU A 85 5.77 -6.80 3.53
N ARG A 86 5.85 -5.60 2.93
CA ARG A 86 5.36 -5.33 1.58
C ARG A 86 6.07 -6.18 0.54
N TRP A 87 7.40 -6.21 0.54
CA TRP A 87 8.15 -7.03 -0.42
C TRP A 87 7.98 -8.53 -0.16
N TRP A 88 7.69 -8.94 1.08
CA TRP A 88 7.27 -10.31 1.34
C TRP A 88 5.91 -10.62 0.69
N CYS A 89 4.94 -9.68 0.76
CA CYS A 89 3.66 -9.80 0.06
C CYS A 89 3.84 -9.87 -1.47
N VAL A 90 4.67 -8.98 -2.04
CA VAL A 90 5.00 -8.95 -3.48
C VAL A 90 5.58 -10.28 -3.92
N ARG A 91 6.59 -10.80 -3.20
CA ARG A 91 7.23 -12.08 -3.52
C ARG A 91 6.27 -13.26 -3.41
N THR A 92 5.40 -13.25 -2.39
CA THR A 92 4.45 -14.34 -2.15
C THR A 92 3.35 -14.41 -3.21
N LEU A 93 2.81 -13.25 -3.63
CA LEU A 93 1.80 -13.17 -4.69
C LEU A 93 2.41 -13.31 -6.10
N GLY A 94 3.68 -12.93 -6.27
CA GLY A 94 4.39 -12.98 -7.55
C GLY A 94 3.68 -12.16 -8.62
N ARG A 95 3.33 -12.79 -9.75
CA ARG A 95 2.65 -12.14 -10.87
C ARG A 95 1.21 -11.72 -10.58
N ARG A 96 0.61 -12.26 -9.51
CA ARG A 96 -0.74 -11.88 -9.06
C ARG A 96 -0.74 -10.57 -8.27
N TRP A 97 0.43 -10.10 -7.82
CA TRP A 97 0.50 -8.85 -7.08
C TRP A 97 0.19 -7.66 -7.98
N ASN A 98 -0.74 -6.81 -7.56
CA ASN A 98 -1.09 -5.60 -8.27
C ASN A 98 -1.54 -4.48 -7.30
N THR A 99 -1.27 -3.24 -7.67
CA THR A 99 -1.81 -2.07 -6.96
C THR A 99 -3.28 -1.82 -7.28
N ARG A 100 -3.78 -2.34 -8.41
CA ARG A 100 -5.20 -2.38 -8.79
C ARG A 100 -5.83 -3.69 -8.33
N VAL A 101 -7.15 -3.70 -8.13
CA VAL A 101 -7.88 -4.93 -7.83
C VAL A 101 -8.19 -5.62 -9.16
N ILE A 102 -7.35 -6.59 -9.54
CA ILE A 102 -7.56 -7.40 -10.74
C ILE A 102 -7.75 -8.85 -10.28
N VAL A 103 -8.90 -9.42 -10.60
CA VAL A 103 -9.18 -10.82 -10.26
C VAL A 103 -9.15 -11.66 -11.52
N VAL A 104 -8.39 -12.75 -11.49
CA VAL A 104 -8.24 -13.70 -12.61
C VAL A 104 -9.08 -14.95 -12.28
N PRO A 105 -10.08 -15.30 -13.09
CA PRO A 105 -10.91 -16.51 -12.87
C PRO A 105 -10.07 -17.79 -12.81
N GLY A 106 -10.51 -18.77 -12.01
CA GLY A 106 -9.86 -20.09 -11.89
C GLY A 106 -8.50 -20.13 -11.19
N LEU A 107 -8.00 -19.01 -10.64
CA LEU A 107 -6.78 -19.01 -9.82
C LEU A 107 -7.11 -19.16 -8.33
N PRO A 108 -6.50 -20.13 -7.62
CA PRO A 108 -6.74 -20.30 -6.19
C PRO A 108 -6.19 -19.12 -5.38
N LEU A 109 -6.81 -18.85 -4.23
CA LEU A 109 -6.33 -17.86 -3.27
C LEU A 109 -4.94 -18.24 -2.74
N VAL A 110 -4.08 -17.23 -2.59
CA VAL A 110 -2.74 -17.42 -2.03
C VAL A 110 -2.81 -17.38 -0.51
N THR A 111 -2.48 -18.49 0.13
CA THR A 111 -2.47 -18.63 1.60
C THR A 111 -1.07 -18.74 2.20
N GLY A 112 -0.02 -18.68 1.35
CA GLY A 112 1.38 -18.76 1.78
C GLY A 112 1.93 -17.45 2.36
N GLY A 113 3.17 -17.50 2.84
CA GLY A 113 3.91 -16.31 3.28
C GLY A 113 3.18 -15.54 4.40
N PRO A 114 3.03 -14.20 4.29
CA PRO A 114 2.34 -13.41 5.30
C PRO A 114 0.81 -13.60 5.31
N TYR A 115 0.25 -14.16 4.23
CA TYR A 115 -1.19 -14.39 4.08
C TYR A 115 -1.71 -15.52 4.97
N ARG A 116 -0.82 -16.28 5.62
CA ARG A 116 -1.19 -17.30 6.60
C ARG A 116 -1.66 -16.70 7.95
N TRP A 117 -1.24 -15.48 8.25
CA TRP A 117 -1.54 -14.81 9.52
C TRP A 117 -2.54 -13.67 9.35
N LEU A 118 -2.51 -12.98 8.20
CA LEU A 118 -3.34 -11.82 7.92
C LEU A 118 -4.03 -11.99 6.57
N ARG A 119 -5.30 -11.57 6.48
CA ARG A 119 -6.03 -11.59 5.20
C ARG A 119 -5.45 -10.57 4.20
N HIS A 120 -5.03 -9.41 4.70
CA HIS A 120 -4.47 -8.33 3.87
C HIS A 120 -3.17 -7.73 4.45
N PRO A 121 -2.07 -8.51 4.52
CA PRO A 121 -0.80 -8.04 5.09
C PRO A 121 -0.21 -6.83 4.34
N ASN A 122 -0.48 -6.70 3.04
CA ASN A 122 -0.06 -5.53 2.26
C ASN A 122 -0.73 -4.23 2.73
N TYR A 123 -1.99 -4.28 3.17
CA TYR A 123 -2.70 -3.10 3.68
C TYR A 123 -2.19 -2.70 5.07
N VAL A 124 -1.76 -3.66 5.87
CA VAL A 124 -1.06 -3.38 7.14
C VAL A 124 0.26 -2.66 6.88
N ALA A 125 1.04 -3.10 5.88
CA ALA A 125 2.26 -2.41 5.48
C ALA A 125 2.00 -0.96 5.01
N VAL A 126 0.95 -0.73 4.21
CA VAL A 126 0.55 0.62 3.77
C VAL A 126 0.18 1.51 4.96
N ALA A 127 -0.65 1.01 5.88
CA ALA A 127 -1.08 1.79 7.05
C ALA A 127 0.12 2.11 7.97
N ALA A 128 0.98 1.14 8.24
CA ALA A 128 2.16 1.32 9.08
C ALA A 128 3.16 2.32 8.48
N GLU A 129 3.47 2.20 7.18
CA GLU A 129 4.35 3.15 6.48
C GLU A 129 3.76 4.57 6.53
N GLY A 130 2.48 4.72 6.20
CA GLY A 130 1.84 6.02 6.10
C GLY A 130 1.70 6.77 7.42
N ALA A 131 1.58 6.05 8.54
CA ALA A 131 1.65 6.63 9.86
C ALA A 131 3.10 6.93 10.29
N ALA A 132 4.02 5.99 10.08
CA ALA A 132 5.38 6.07 10.62
C ALA A 132 6.26 7.09 9.85
N LEU A 133 6.17 7.14 8.53
CA LEU A 133 7.00 8.02 7.70
C LEU A 133 6.93 9.51 8.08
N PRO A 134 5.75 10.12 8.25
CA PRO A 134 5.65 11.50 8.76
C PRO A 134 6.11 11.62 10.22
N LEU A 135 5.85 10.61 11.05
CA LEU A 135 6.23 10.62 12.47
C LEU A 135 7.74 10.53 12.71
N VAL A 136 8.56 10.14 11.71
CA VAL A 136 10.03 10.21 11.81
C VAL A 136 10.53 11.59 12.28
N HIS A 137 9.87 12.66 11.82
CA HIS A 137 10.14 14.03 12.24
C HIS A 137 9.00 14.62 13.08
N GLY A 138 8.03 13.82 13.54
CA GLY A 138 6.90 14.30 14.33
C GLY A 138 5.84 15.09 13.55
N ALA A 139 5.73 14.88 12.23
CA ALA A 139 4.70 15.48 11.37
C ALA A 139 3.31 14.83 11.62
N TRP A 140 2.78 15.01 12.82
CA TRP A 140 1.58 14.31 13.29
C TRP A 140 0.31 14.70 12.54
N VAL A 141 0.23 15.90 11.94
CA VAL A 141 -0.94 16.32 11.17
C VAL A 141 -1.04 15.47 9.90
N THR A 142 0.07 15.35 9.17
CA THR A 142 0.20 14.47 8.00
C THR A 142 -0.10 13.02 8.38
N ALA A 143 0.46 12.54 9.49
CA ALA A 143 0.23 11.17 9.96
C ALA A 143 -1.26 10.88 10.22
N VAL A 144 -1.94 11.75 10.95
CA VAL A 144 -3.36 11.59 11.30
C VAL A 144 -4.25 11.71 10.06
N LEU A 145 -4.06 12.77 9.26
CA LEU A 145 -4.85 12.98 8.05
C LEU A 145 -4.70 11.82 7.06
N PHE A 146 -3.46 11.37 6.81
CA PHE A 146 -3.24 10.21 5.96
C PHE A 146 -3.90 8.97 6.53
N THR A 147 -3.73 8.70 7.83
CA THR A 147 -4.29 7.50 8.46
C THR A 147 -5.81 7.43 8.32
N VAL A 148 -6.51 8.54 8.60
CA VAL A 148 -7.98 8.61 8.49
C VAL A 148 -8.43 8.44 7.04
N LEU A 149 -7.83 9.18 6.10
CA LEU A 149 -8.19 9.10 4.68
C LEU A 149 -7.87 7.72 4.09
N ASN A 150 -6.73 7.14 4.47
CA ASN A 150 -6.31 5.82 4.03
C ASN A 150 -7.21 4.73 4.61
N ALA A 151 -7.66 4.85 5.87
CA ALA A 151 -8.62 3.90 6.46
C ALA A 151 -9.96 3.90 5.72
N ALA A 152 -10.48 5.08 5.37
CA ALA A 152 -11.70 5.20 4.57
C ALA A 152 -11.53 4.57 3.17
N LEU A 153 -10.41 4.89 2.49
CA LEU A 153 -10.07 4.34 1.18
C LEU A 153 -9.91 2.81 1.21
N LEU A 154 -9.18 2.28 2.18
CA LEU A 154 -8.95 0.85 2.34
C LEU A 154 -10.26 0.10 2.63
N THR A 155 -11.18 0.71 3.39
CA THR A 155 -12.50 0.11 3.64
C THR A 155 -13.28 -0.11 2.34
N VAL A 156 -13.31 0.90 1.46
CA VAL A 156 -13.96 0.78 0.14
C VAL A 156 -13.25 -0.27 -0.71
N ARG A 157 -11.92 -0.29 -0.69
CA ARG A 157 -11.10 -1.21 -1.48
C ARG A 157 -11.27 -2.67 -1.04
N ILE A 158 -11.21 -2.94 0.26
CA ILE A 158 -11.38 -4.28 0.83
C ILE A 158 -12.77 -4.82 0.45
N ARG A 159 -13.82 -4.02 0.63
CA ARG A 159 -15.19 -4.42 0.22
C ARG A 159 -15.30 -4.72 -1.27
N CYS A 160 -14.60 -3.94 -2.11
CA CYS A 160 -14.58 -4.16 -3.55
C CYS A 160 -13.86 -5.47 -3.92
N GLU A 161 -12.71 -5.73 -3.29
CA GLU A 161 -11.91 -6.94 -3.49
C GLU A 161 -12.64 -8.19 -3.01
N GLU A 162 -13.15 -8.18 -1.78
CA GLU A 162 -13.93 -9.29 -1.22
C GLU A 162 -15.19 -9.55 -2.04
N GLY A 163 -15.93 -8.51 -2.43
CA GLY A 163 -17.11 -8.65 -3.27
C GLY A 163 -16.80 -9.15 -4.69
N ALA A 164 -15.60 -8.91 -5.22
CA ALA A 164 -15.15 -9.47 -6.50
C ALA A 164 -14.80 -10.96 -6.35
N LEU A 165 -14.10 -11.33 -5.27
CA LEU A 165 -13.75 -12.72 -4.96
C LEU A 165 -15.01 -13.57 -4.68
N SER A 166 -15.97 -13.07 -3.91
CA SER A 166 -17.22 -13.79 -3.61
C SER A 166 -18.07 -14.04 -4.85
N ARG A 167 -18.11 -13.10 -5.80
CA ARG A 167 -18.84 -13.28 -7.07
C ARG A 167 -18.23 -14.37 -7.94
N LEU A 168 -16.90 -14.49 -7.95
CA LEU A 168 -16.22 -15.56 -8.68
C LEU A 168 -16.43 -16.92 -8.00
N ALA A 169 -16.34 -16.99 -6.67
CA ALA A 169 -16.62 -18.23 -5.94
C ALA A 169 -18.08 -18.72 -6.14
N GLY A 170 -19.05 -17.79 -6.21
CA GLY A 170 -20.45 -18.13 -6.48
C GLY A 170 -20.72 -18.55 -7.92
N ALA A 171 -19.93 -18.07 -8.89
CA ALA A 171 -20.05 -18.48 -10.30
C ALA A 171 -19.43 -19.87 -10.59
N GLU A 172 -18.50 -20.33 -9.75
CA GLU A 172 -17.85 -21.65 -9.86
C GLU A 172 -18.60 -22.76 -9.09
N ALA A 173 -19.64 -22.43 -8.31
CA ALA A 173 -20.47 -23.42 -7.62
C ALA A 173 -21.43 -24.11 -8.62
N PRO A 174 -21.42 -25.45 -8.74
CA PRO A 174 -22.35 -26.16 -9.62
C PRO A 174 -23.79 -25.99 -9.12
N ALA A 175 -24.71 -25.78 -10.06
CA ALA A 175 -26.16 -25.72 -9.84
C ALA A 175 -26.76 -27.08 -9.48
#